data_AF-A0A9D1LCR8-F1
#
_entry.id   AF-A0A9D1LCR8-F1
#
_cell.length_a   1.000
_cell.length_b   1.000
_cell.length_c   1.000
_cell.angle_alpha   90.00
_cell.angle_beta   90.00
_cell.angle_gamma   90.00
#
_symmetry.space_group_name_H-M   'P 1'
#
loop_
_entity.id
_entity.type
_entity.pdbx_description
1 polymer ?
#
loop_
_entity_poly.entity_id
_entity_poly.type
_entity_poly.pdbx_seq_one_letter_code
_entity_poly.pdbx_strand_id
1 'polypeptide(L)'
;MNPEMLLNLCSFSYFDLPQNLVRRLETGETVPLAAAAARLKRMNERGTLRCGAYLGNIDAMLDAIAGYSLDILAYENDNRDTGFVAYAFGSGDREVIAAMRGSERAGECAPTNVDWRDNFCAPLVGSVQYAEAARFLDRFPEGSLLATGHSKGGNVALWAQSRAQNPLARAAVFNAQGFAKKELTSEQIARMRRGAVNYVVAGDPVGALLYHPEIRVYIRQVPGTNPHAPNAYTFNAEGWPVRAHRTLASIGIEALSRLLVSLNESDGFVRRALQFLTTRVLRCPNVPA
;
A
#
# COMPACT_ATOMS: atom_id res chain seq x y z
N MET A 1 -5.97 14.32 8.86
CA MET A 1 -4.84 13.57 9.47
C MET A 1 -3.55 13.99 8.79
N ASN A 2 -2.42 14.09 9.52
CA ASN A 2 -1.13 14.41 8.88
C ASN A 2 -0.52 13.16 8.22
N PRO A 3 0.44 13.30 7.28
CA PRO A 3 1.06 12.16 6.60
C PRO A 3 1.86 11.22 7.51
N GLU A 4 2.46 11.69 8.59
CA GLU A 4 3.17 10.82 9.55
C GLU A 4 2.21 9.81 10.20
N MET A 5 1.05 10.27 10.67
CA MET A 5 0.01 9.39 11.22
C MET A 5 -0.47 8.36 10.19
N LEU A 6 -0.66 8.78 8.93
CA LEU A 6 -1.06 7.86 7.85
C LEU A 6 0.02 6.81 7.56
N LEU A 7 1.31 7.18 7.61
CA LEU A 7 2.41 6.23 7.45
C LEU A 7 2.47 5.23 8.61
N ASN A 8 2.14 5.66 9.83
CA ASN A 8 2.00 4.76 10.97
C ASN A 8 0.84 3.78 10.78
N LEU A 9 -0.31 4.23 10.28
CA LEU A 9 -1.43 3.33 9.93
C LEU A 9 -1.06 2.36 8.79
N CYS A 10 -0.31 2.81 7.79
CA CYS A 10 0.27 1.93 6.76
C CYS A 10 1.23 0.90 7.35
N SER A 11 2.01 1.30 8.36
CA SER A 11 2.95 0.39 9.04
C SER A 11 2.18 -0.61 9.90
N PHE A 12 1.10 -0.19 10.54
CA PHE A 12 0.21 -1.06 11.31
C PHE A 12 -0.43 -2.15 10.46
N SER A 13 -0.76 -1.85 9.20
CA SER A 13 -1.42 -2.83 8.32
C SER A 13 -0.56 -4.08 8.06
N TYR A 14 0.74 -4.04 8.37
CA TYR A 14 1.63 -5.21 8.31
C TYR A 14 1.51 -6.18 9.48
N PHE A 15 0.77 -5.84 10.52
CA PHE A 15 0.45 -6.79 11.58
C PHE A 15 -0.81 -7.57 11.24
N ASP A 16 -0.82 -8.86 11.57
CA ASP A 16 -2.05 -9.63 11.61
C ASP A 16 -2.80 -9.31 12.90
N LEU A 17 -4.10 -9.02 12.78
CA LEU A 17 -4.91 -8.73 13.94
C LEU A 17 -5.12 -10.02 14.78
N PRO A 18 -4.93 -9.98 16.11
CA PRO A 18 -5.18 -11.14 16.97
C PRO A 18 -6.59 -11.69 16.79
N GLN A 19 -6.72 -13.02 16.70
CA GLN A 19 -8.00 -13.70 16.37
C GLN A 19 -9.18 -13.28 17.26
N ASN A 20 -8.93 -13.00 18.53
CA ASN A 20 -9.98 -12.56 19.45
C ASN A 20 -10.53 -11.17 19.10
N LEU A 21 -9.73 -10.30 18.47
CA LEU A 21 -10.17 -9.00 17.98
C LEU A 21 -10.82 -9.13 16.59
N VAL A 22 -10.33 -10.03 15.74
CA VAL A 22 -10.98 -10.37 14.46
C VAL A 22 -12.42 -10.81 14.68
N ARG A 23 -12.66 -11.73 15.63
CA ARG A 23 -14.02 -12.21 15.95
C ARG A 23 -14.98 -11.10 16.38
N ARG A 24 -14.48 -10.04 17.03
CA ARG A 24 -15.30 -8.88 17.42
C ARG A 24 -15.73 -8.06 16.20
N LEU A 25 -14.82 -7.88 15.24
CA LEU A 25 -15.15 -7.20 13.97
C LEU A 25 -16.16 -8.03 13.15
N GLU A 26 -16.03 -9.36 13.14
CA GLU A 26 -16.97 -10.27 12.47
C GLU A 26 -18.40 -10.20 13.05
N THR A 27 -18.53 -9.88 14.35
CA THR A 27 -19.85 -9.67 15.00
C THR A 27 -20.37 -8.24 14.87
N GLY A 28 -19.70 -7.39 14.08
CA GLY A 28 -20.10 -6.00 13.83
C GLY A 28 -19.67 -5.01 14.92
N GLU A 29 -18.84 -5.40 15.87
CA GLU A 29 -18.23 -4.45 16.82
C GLU A 29 -17.10 -3.67 16.15
N THR A 30 -16.76 -2.52 16.73
CA THR A 30 -15.49 -1.84 16.46
C THR A 30 -14.45 -2.19 17.53
N VAL A 31 -13.17 -2.10 17.17
CA VAL A 31 -12.06 -2.37 18.10
C VAL A 31 -11.23 -1.10 18.27
N PRO A 32 -11.10 -0.54 19.48
CA PRO A 32 -10.22 0.59 19.70
C PRO A 32 -8.79 0.30 19.24
N LEU A 33 -8.25 1.17 18.39
CA LEU A 33 -6.93 1.00 17.79
C LEU A 33 -5.84 0.89 18.88
N ALA A 34 -5.98 1.68 19.95
CA ALA A 34 -5.11 1.60 21.11
C ALA A 34 -5.11 0.22 21.79
N ALA A 35 -6.27 -0.45 21.86
CA ALA A 35 -6.36 -1.79 22.43
C ALA A 35 -5.67 -2.85 21.55
N ALA A 36 -5.79 -2.71 20.22
CA ALA A 36 -5.08 -3.55 19.26
C ALA A 36 -3.57 -3.33 19.34
N ALA A 37 -3.10 -2.08 19.35
CA ALA A 37 -1.69 -1.73 19.48
C ALA A 37 -1.07 -2.27 20.77
N ALA A 38 -1.76 -2.10 21.91
CA ALA A 38 -1.30 -2.64 23.19
C ALA A 38 -1.22 -4.18 23.18
N ARG A 39 -2.11 -4.86 22.45
CA ARG A 39 -2.07 -6.33 22.32
C ARG A 39 -0.88 -6.77 21.48
N LEU A 40 -0.63 -6.11 20.35
CA LEU A 40 0.52 -6.37 19.49
C LEU A 40 1.84 -6.10 20.21
N LYS A 41 1.93 -5.02 21.00
CA LYS A 41 3.11 -4.71 21.82
C LYS A 41 3.41 -5.83 22.82
N ARG A 42 2.40 -6.31 23.56
CA ARG A 42 2.55 -7.48 24.45
C ARG A 42 2.97 -8.76 23.72
N MET A 43 2.61 -8.92 22.46
CA MET A 43 3.05 -10.05 21.64
C MET A 43 4.51 -9.87 21.21
N ASN A 44 4.92 -8.66 20.87
CA ASN A 44 6.30 -8.32 20.54
C ASN A 44 7.23 -8.58 21.74
N GLU A 45 6.87 -8.08 22.92
CA GLU A 45 7.60 -8.30 24.18
C GLU A 45 7.78 -9.79 24.55
N ARG A 46 6.86 -10.65 24.09
CA ARG A 46 6.90 -12.10 24.32
C ARG A 46 7.55 -12.89 23.18
N GLY A 47 8.00 -12.21 22.12
CA GLY A 47 8.54 -12.87 20.93
C GLY A 47 7.51 -13.68 20.14
N THR A 48 6.21 -13.40 20.31
CA THR A 48 5.12 -14.11 19.61
C THR A 48 4.54 -13.31 18.44
N LEU A 49 5.06 -12.12 18.18
CA LEU A 49 4.66 -11.31 17.04
C LEU A 49 5.28 -11.89 15.76
N ARG A 50 4.42 -12.40 14.87
CA ARG A 50 4.88 -13.02 13.61
C ARG A 50 5.13 -11.97 12.53
N CYS A 51 4.20 -11.01 12.37
CA CYS A 51 4.17 -10.07 11.24
C CYS A 51 4.60 -8.67 11.62
N GLY A 52 5.05 -7.90 10.62
CA GLY A 52 5.64 -6.58 10.83
C GLY A 52 7.06 -6.58 11.42
N ALA A 53 7.72 -7.73 11.54
CA ALA A 53 9.05 -7.87 12.15
C ALA A 53 10.17 -7.07 11.45
N TYR A 54 9.98 -6.72 10.17
CA TYR A 54 10.95 -5.91 9.43
C TYR A 54 10.73 -4.40 9.59
N LEU A 55 9.63 -3.99 10.22
CA LEU A 55 9.40 -2.58 10.54
C LEU A 55 10.43 -2.18 11.59
N GLY A 56 11.30 -1.23 11.25
CA GLY A 56 12.21 -0.65 12.22
C GLY A 56 11.40 0.03 13.34
N ASN A 57 11.78 -0.23 14.59
CA ASN A 57 11.22 0.43 15.78
C ASN A 57 9.70 0.21 16.00
N ILE A 58 9.28 -1.07 16.01
CA ILE A 58 7.89 -1.50 16.23
C ILE A 58 7.26 -0.84 17.46
N ASP A 59 7.96 -0.85 18.60
CA ASP A 59 7.41 -0.35 19.87
C ASP A 59 7.08 1.14 19.81
N ALA A 60 7.97 1.98 19.26
CA ALA A 60 7.70 3.42 19.14
C ALA A 60 6.51 3.70 18.22
N MET A 61 6.36 2.94 17.12
CA MET A 61 5.23 3.08 16.21
C MET A 61 3.92 2.61 16.86
N LEU A 62 3.91 1.50 17.61
CA LEU A 62 2.75 1.06 18.37
C LEU A 62 2.38 2.04 19.50
N ASP A 63 3.37 2.66 20.14
CA ASP A 63 3.15 3.70 21.16
C ASP A 63 2.53 4.96 20.56
N ALA A 64 3.00 5.40 19.39
CA ALA A 64 2.39 6.50 18.67
C ALA A 64 0.93 6.20 18.28
N ILE A 65 0.68 4.98 17.76
CA ILE A 65 -0.66 4.52 17.37
C ILE A 65 -1.60 4.43 18.57
N ALA A 66 -1.11 4.03 19.73
CA ALA A 66 -1.91 3.95 20.95
C ALA A 66 -2.46 5.31 21.39
N GLY A 67 -1.82 6.41 20.97
CA GLY A 67 -2.31 7.78 21.17
C GLY A 67 -3.41 8.21 20.19
N TYR A 68 -3.68 7.44 19.13
CA TYR A 68 -4.69 7.80 18.13
C TYR A 68 -6.08 7.42 18.63
N SER A 69 -6.98 8.41 18.71
CA SER A 69 -8.40 8.19 19.01
C SER A 69 -9.14 7.68 17.78
N LEU A 70 -8.85 6.43 17.39
CA LEU A 70 -9.44 5.71 16.27
C LEU A 70 -9.89 4.32 16.71
N ASP A 71 -10.88 3.80 16.01
CA ASP A 71 -11.29 2.42 16.06
C ASP A 71 -10.95 1.73 14.73
N ILE A 72 -10.66 0.44 14.79
CA ILE A 72 -10.69 -0.48 13.66
C ILE A 72 -12.16 -0.81 13.40
N LEU A 73 -12.63 -0.46 12.20
CA LEU A 73 -14.00 -0.66 11.72
C LEU A 73 -14.12 -1.94 10.90
N ALA A 74 -13.05 -2.29 10.18
CA ALA A 74 -13.00 -3.46 9.33
C ALA A 74 -11.57 -3.99 9.22
N TYR A 75 -11.47 -5.29 8.98
CA TYR A 75 -10.23 -5.99 8.70
C TYR A 75 -10.54 -7.09 7.68
N GLU A 76 -9.70 -7.22 6.67
CA GLU A 76 -9.74 -8.31 5.68
C GLU A 76 -8.32 -8.85 5.54
N ASN A 77 -8.19 -10.17 5.60
CA ASN A 77 -6.91 -10.84 5.43
C ASN A 77 -7.09 -12.08 4.55
N ASP A 78 -6.91 -11.88 3.26
CA ASP A 78 -6.74 -12.93 2.27
C ASP A 78 -5.28 -13.01 1.79
N ASN A 79 -4.35 -12.96 2.77
CA ASN A 79 -2.94 -13.01 2.44
C ASN A 79 -2.51 -14.33 1.80
N ARG A 80 -3.25 -15.40 2.09
CA ARG A 80 -2.89 -16.74 1.64
C ARG A 80 -3.13 -16.89 0.14
N ASP A 81 -4.27 -16.41 -0.36
CA ASP A 81 -4.69 -16.69 -1.73
C ASP A 81 -4.31 -15.53 -2.67
N THR A 82 -4.58 -14.28 -2.29
CA THR A 82 -4.31 -13.08 -3.12
C THR A 82 -3.18 -12.20 -2.60
N GLY A 83 -2.78 -12.37 -1.33
CA GLY A 83 -1.85 -11.47 -0.66
C GLY A 83 -2.52 -10.20 -0.13
N PHE A 84 -3.85 -10.07 -0.29
CA PHE A 84 -4.56 -8.86 0.09
C PHE A 84 -4.81 -8.81 1.60
N VAL A 85 -4.38 -7.72 2.23
CA VAL A 85 -4.73 -7.40 3.62
C VAL A 85 -5.07 -5.93 3.72
N ALA A 86 -6.16 -5.62 4.40
CA ALA A 86 -6.60 -4.25 4.59
C ALA A 86 -7.24 -4.04 5.96
N TYR A 87 -7.10 -2.81 6.45
CA TYR A 87 -7.77 -2.30 7.63
C TYR A 87 -8.59 -1.07 7.25
N ALA A 88 -9.74 -0.89 7.89
CA ALA A 88 -10.43 0.38 7.90
C ALA A 88 -10.40 0.95 9.32
N PHE A 89 -10.02 2.22 9.44
CA PHE A 89 -9.99 2.96 10.69
C PHE A 89 -10.96 4.13 10.63
N GLY A 90 -11.55 4.51 11.75
CA GLY A 90 -12.39 5.70 11.84
C GLY A 90 -12.75 6.06 13.27
N SER A 91 -13.54 7.11 13.45
CA SER A 91 -14.01 7.58 14.75
C SER A 91 -15.38 8.21 14.58
N GLY A 92 -16.46 7.44 14.79
CA GLY A 92 -17.84 7.90 14.55
C GLY A 92 -18.06 8.31 13.09
N ASP A 93 -18.81 9.38 12.84
CA ASP A 93 -19.16 9.89 11.49
C ASP A 93 -18.01 10.63 10.76
N ARG A 94 -16.76 10.41 11.19
CA ARG A 94 -15.58 11.06 10.61
C ARG A 94 -15.08 10.32 9.36
N GLU A 95 -14.03 10.87 8.76
CA GLU A 95 -13.29 10.25 7.66
C GLU A 95 -12.90 8.79 8.00
N VAL A 96 -13.25 7.86 7.09
CA VAL A 96 -12.79 6.48 7.12
C VAL A 96 -11.44 6.40 6.40
N ILE A 97 -10.48 5.72 7.01
CA ILE A 97 -9.14 5.51 6.45
C ILE A 97 -8.97 4.03 6.16
N ALA A 98 -8.87 3.65 4.89
CA ALA A 98 -8.62 2.29 4.46
C ALA A 98 -7.12 2.11 4.16
N ALA A 99 -6.40 1.34 4.98
CA ALA A 99 -4.98 1.06 4.80
C ALA A 99 -4.76 -0.34 4.22
N MET A 100 -4.15 -0.41 3.04
CA MET A 100 -3.76 -1.66 2.40
C MET A 100 -2.32 -2.01 2.76
N ARG A 101 -2.10 -3.30 3.06
CA ARG A 101 -0.77 -3.83 3.32
C ARG A 101 0.04 -3.89 2.03
N GLY A 102 1.34 -3.59 2.14
CA GLY A 102 2.28 -3.83 1.04
C GLY A 102 2.83 -5.25 1.04
N SER A 103 3.81 -5.49 0.18
CA SER A 103 4.37 -6.83 0.03
C SER A 103 5.17 -7.27 1.25
N GLU A 104 4.96 -8.52 1.65
CA GLU A 104 5.84 -9.20 2.58
C GLU A 104 6.71 -10.24 1.85
N ARG A 105 7.92 -10.48 2.37
CA ARG A 105 8.73 -11.61 1.88
C ARG A 105 8.08 -12.90 2.35
N ALA A 106 8.10 -13.93 1.51
CA ALA A 106 7.62 -15.25 1.93
C ALA A 106 8.38 -15.73 3.18
N GLY A 107 7.63 -16.25 4.15
CA GLY A 107 8.12 -16.56 5.47
C GLY A 107 6.96 -16.75 6.45
N GLU A 108 7.14 -16.34 7.71
CA GLU A 108 6.13 -16.56 8.76
C GLU A 108 4.81 -15.81 8.54
N CYS A 109 4.80 -14.77 7.69
CA CYS A 109 3.66 -13.87 7.51
C CYS A 109 2.99 -13.94 6.15
N ALA A 110 3.78 -13.90 5.08
CA ALA A 110 3.32 -14.31 3.76
C ALA A 110 3.61 -15.81 3.59
N PRO A 111 2.59 -16.69 3.67
CA PRO A 111 2.79 -18.12 3.52
C PRO A 111 3.20 -18.51 2.08
N THR A 112 3.17 -17.56 1.15
CA THR A 112 3.44 -17.75 -0.27
C THR A 112 4.27 -16.60 -0.84
N ASN A 113 4.92 -16.83 -1.99
CA ASN A 113 5.60 -15.79 -2.77
C ASN A 113 4.63 -14.93 -3.60
N VAL A 114 3.32 -14.95 -3.31
CA VAL A 114 2.28 -14.30 -4.12
C VAL A 114 2.54 -12.80 -4.25
N ASP A 115 2.94 -12.13 -3.16
CA ASP A 115 3.25 -10.71 -3.18
C ASP A 115 4.44 -10.35 -4.07
N TRP A 116 5.51 -11.13 -3.98
CA TRP A 116 6.69 -10.92 -4.80
C TRP A 116 6.38 -11.18 -6.27
N ARG A 117 5.66 -12.26 -6.58
CA ARG A 117 5.22 -12.55 -7.95
C ARG A 117 4.35 -11.43 -8.49
N ASP A 118 3.38 -10.96 -7.72
CA ASP A 118 2.47 -9.92 -8.14
C ASP A 118 3.18 -8.56 -8.33
N ASN A 119 4.24 -8.24 -7.58
CA ASN A 119 5.08 -7.07 -7.86
C ASN A 119 5.70 -7.09 -9.27
N PHE A 120 6.01 -8.28 -9.81
CA PHE A 120 6.50 -8.45 -11.17
C PHE A 120 5.36 -8.53 -12.20
N CYS A 121 4.22 -9.11 -11.84
CA CYS A 121 3.10 -9.32 -12.76
C CYS A 121 2.19 -8.09 -12.88
N ALA A 122 1.97 -7.32 -11.81
CA ALA A 122 1.09 -6.16 -11.78
C ALA A 122 1.43 -5.09 -12.84
N PRO A 123 2.71 -4.80 -13.12
CA PRO A 123 3.10 -3.93 -14.22
C PRO A 123 2.80 -4.48 -15.62
N LEU A 124 2.39 -5.74 -15.76
CA LEU A 124 2.21 -6.41 -17.05
C LEU A 124 0.76 -6.80 -17.32
N VAL A 125 0.03 -7.23 -16.28
CA VAL A 125 -1.32 -7.82 -16.38
C VAL A 125 -2.28 -7.33 -15.28
N GLY A 126 -1.91 -6.32 -14.49
CA GLY A 126 -2.68 -5.90 -13.33
C GLY A 126 -2.43 -6.76 -12.08
N SER A 127 -2.80 -6.23 -10.91
CA SER A 127 -2.61 -6.91 -9.63
C SER A 127 -3.82 -7.78 -9.29
N VAL A 128 -3.57 -8.97 -8.74
CA VAL A 128 -4.65 -9.83 -8.20
C VAL A 128 -5.40 -9.20 -7.03
N GLN A 129 -4.85 -8.18 -6.38
CA GLN A 129 -5.43 -7.56 -5.18
C GLN A 129 -6.45 -6.46 -5.52
N TYR A 130 -6.51 -6.02 -6.77
CA TYR A 130 -7.34 -4.89 -7.19
C TYR A 130 -8.83 -5.09 -6.94
N ALA A 131 -9.38 -6.25 -7.31
CA ALA A 131 -10.80 -6.53 -7.15
C ALA A 131 -11.21 -6.53 -5.67
N GLU A 132 -10.42 -7.16 -4.81
CA GLU A 132 -10.68 -7.21 -3.37
C GLU A 132 -10.51 -5.83 -2.71
N ALA A 133 -9.50 -5.07 -3.11
CA ALA A 133 -9.32 -3.70 -2.62
C ALA A 133 -10.50 -2.78 -2.99
N ALA A 134 -11.04 -2.90 -4.20
CA ALA A 134 -12.23 -2.16 -4.58
C ALA A 134 -13.46 -2.60 -3.76
N ARG A 135 -13.70 -3.91 -3.60
CA ARG A 135 -14.78 -4.41 -2.73
C ARG A 135 -14.63 -3.90 -1.30
N PHE A 136 -13.41 -3.86 -0.78
CA PHE A 136 -13.14 -3.37 0.58
C PHE A 136 -13.50 -1.89 0.74
N LEU A 137 -13.15 -1.04 -0.23
CA LEU A 137 -13.54 0.38 -0.24
C LEU A 137 -15.04 0.58 -0.42
N ASP A 138 -15.69 -0.23 -1.24
CA ASP A 138 -17.12 -0.15 -1.52
C ASP A 138 -17.99 -0.48 -0.29
N ARG A 139 -17.41 -1.01 0.80
CA ARG A 139 -18.06 -1.10 2.12
C ARG A 139 -18.35 0.27 2.74
N PHE A 140 -17.71 1.33 2.25
CA PHE A 140 -17.82 2.70 2.76
C PHE A 140 -18.28 3.65 1.64
N PRO A 141 -19.50 3.49 1.11
CA PRO A 141 -19.98 4.24 -0.06
C PRO A 141 -20.24 5.73 0.22
N GLU A 142 -20.42 6.09 1.49
CA GLU A 142 -20.76 7.43 1.94
C GLU A 142 -19.65 8.05 2.80
N GLY A 143 -19.72 9.36 2.99
CA GLY A 143 -18.77 10.11 3.81
C GLY A 143 -17.37 10.24 3.20
N SER A 144 -16.46 10.88 3.93
CA SER A 144 -15.06 11.02 3.50
C SER A 144 -14.34 9.67 3.63
N LEU A 145 -13.70 9.24 2.55
CA LEU A 145 -12.93 8.01 2.49
C LEU A 145 -11.51 8.32 2.00
N LEU A 146 -10.50 7.88 2.76
CA LEU A 146 -9.10 8.02 2.42
C LEU A 146 -8.44 6.65 2.32
N ALA A 147 -8.07 6.25 1.11
CA ALA A 147 -7.26 5.07 0.87
C ALA A 147 -5.78 5.40 1.13
N THR A 148 -5.07 4.48 1.78
CA THR A 148 -3.64 4.63 2.07
C THR A 148 -2.93 3.28 1.98
N GLY A 149 -1.62 3.31 1.89
CA GLY A 149 -0.79 2.12 1.77
C GLY A 149 0.65 2.48 1.47
N HIS A 150 1.53 1.54 1.78
CA HIS A 150 2.97 1.65 1.48
C HIS A 150 3.37 0.65 0.40
N SER A 151 4.30 1.03 -0.48
CA SER A 151 4.84 0.13 -1.52
C SER A 151 3.71 -0.42 -2.42
N LYS A 152 3.60 -1.75 -2.56
CA LYS A 152 2.49 -2.42 -3.23
C LYS A 152 1.12 -2.01 -2.68
N GLY A 153 0.97 -1.88 -1.36
CA GLY A 153 -0.28 -1.46 -0.73
C GLY A 153 -0.69 -0.06 -1.18
N GLY A 154 0.29 0.80 -1.46
CA GLY A 154 0.04 2.12 -2.06
C GLY A 154 -0.47 2.03 -3.50
N ASN A 155 0.09 1.14 -4.32
CA ASN A 155 -0.39 0.88 -5.68
C ASN A 155 -1.85 0.38 -5.68
N VAL A 156 -2.14 -0.61 -4.84
CA VAL A 156 -3.48 -1.20 -4.67
C VAL A 156 -4.47 -0.15 -4.15
N ALA A 157 -4.08 0.67 -3.17
CA ALA A 157 -4.90 1.76 -2.64
C ALA A 157 -5.22 2.84 -3.70
N LEU A 158 -4.24 3.23 -4.51
CA LEU A 158 -4.44 4.15 -5.64
C LEU A 158 -5.44 3.57 -6.65
N TRP A 159 -5.24 2.32 -7.06
CA TRP A 159 -6.13 1.66 -8.03
C TRP A 159 -7.56 1.56 -7.48
N ALA A 160 -7.72 1.09 -6.23
CA ALA A 160 -9.02 0.96 -5.59
C ALA A 160 -9.72 2.32 -5.45
N GLN A 161 -9.00 3.38 -5.06
CA GLN A 161 -9.53 4.74 -5.02
C GLN A 161 -10.05 5.22 -6.38
N SER A 162 -9.36 4.87 -7.47
CA SER A 162 -9.76 5.25 -8.81
C SER A 162 -11.06 4.57 -9.27
N ARG A 163 -11.44 3.46 -8.64
CA ARG A 163 -12.64 2.65 -8.98
C ARG A 163 -13.74 2.72 -7.94
N ALA A 164 -13.46 3.22 -6.74
CA ALA A 164 -14.38 3.25 -5.61
C ALA A 164 -15.72 3.90 -5.96
N GLN A 165 -16.81 3.27 -5.52
CA GLN A 165 -18.17 3.81 -5.68
C GLN A 165 -18.36 5.10 -4.89
N ASN A 166 -17.69 5.24 -3.75
CA ASN A 166 -17.72 6.47 -2.96
C ASN A 166 -17.12 7.64 -3.77
N PRO A 167 -17.89 8.69 -4.15
CA PRO A 167 -17.41 9.77 -5.00
C PRO A 167 -16.40 10.69 -4.30
N LEU A 168 -16.33 10.67 -2.96
CA LEU A 168 -15.41 11.44 -2.14
C LEU A 168 -14.11 10.70 -1.82
N ALA A 169 -13.94 9.47 -2.32
CA ALA A 169 -12.74 8.69 -2.10
C ALA A 169 -11.48 9.42 -2.60
N ARG A 170 -10.51 9.61 -1.70
CA ARG A 170 -9.18 10.18 -1.94
C ARG A 170 -8.11 9.15 -1.60
N ALA A 171 -6.88 9.40 -2.02
CA ALA A 171 -5.74 8.56 -1.64
C ALA A 171 -4.54 9.38 -1.18
N ALA A 172 -3.87 8.91 -0.14
CA ALA A 172 -2.59 9.40 0.32
C ALA A 172 -1.69 8.21 0.61
N VAL A 173 -0.72 7.95 -0.26
CA VAL A 173 0.08 6.72 -0.25
C VAL A 173 1.57 7.02 -0.13
N PHE A 174 2.36 6.00 0.17
CA PHE A 174 3.77 6.13 0.53
C PHE A 174 4.62 5.19 -0.32
N ASN A 175 5.55 5.74 -1.11
CA ASN A 175 6.47 4.97 -1.96
C ASN A 175 5.69 3.98 -2.84
N ALA A 176 4.50 4.38 -3.29
CA ALA A 176 3.62 3.49 -4.04
C ALA A 176 4.26 3.17 -5.40
N GLN A 177 4.21 1.90 -5.81
CA GLN A 177 4.59 1.51 -7.16
C GLN A 177 3.63 2.13 -8.18
N GLY A 178 4.14 2.62 -9.31
CA GLY A 178 3.30 3.13 -10.41
C GLY A 178 2.61 2.01 -11.20
N PHE A 179 2.00 2.38 -12.33
CA PHE A 179 1.18 1.49 -13.15
C PHE A 179 1.76 1.29 -14.54
N ALA A 180 1.47 0.15 -15.18
CA ALA A 180 1.45 0.14 -16.64
C ALA A 180 0.29 1.04 -17.09
N LYS A 181 0.60 2.06 -17.91
CA LYS A 181 -0.39 3.09 -18.28
C LYS A 181 -1.64 2.50 -18.94
N LYS A 182 -1.51 1.41 -19.71
CA LYS A 182 -2.62 0.73 -20.38
C LYS A 182 -3.64 0.08 -19.44
N GLU A 183 -3.25 -0.21 -18.20
CA GLU A 183 -4.11 -0.85 -17.18
C GLU A 183 -5.05 0.17 -16.53
N LEU A 184 -4.97 1.44 -16.93
CA LEU A 184 -5.80 2.51 -16.39
C LEU A 184 -6.64 3.13 -17.50
N THR A 185 -7.94 3.29 -17.24
CA THR A 185 -8.82 4.10 -18.10
C THR A 185 -8.54 5.59 -17.93
N SER A 186 -9.04 6.39 -18.87
CA SER A 186 -8.98 7.85 -18.80
C SER A 186 -9.66 8.39 -17.54
N GLU A 187 -10.77 7.79 -17.13
CA GLU A 187 -11.54 8.16 -15.94
C GLU A 187 -10.75 7.88 -14.66
N GLN A 188 -10.11 6.71 -14.57
CA GLN A 188 -9.24 6.35 -13.45
C GLN A 188 -8.06 7.32 -13.34
N ILE A 189 -7.38 7.60 -14.45
CA ILE A 189 -6.28 8.58 -14.50
C ILE A 189 -6.76 9.95 -14.03
N ALA A 190 -7.89 10.42 -14.54
CA ALA A 190 -8.44 11.72 -14.17
C ALA A 190 -8.83 11.78 -12.69
N ARG A 191 -9.36 10.69 -12.13
CA ARG A 191 -9.72 10.59 -10.73
C ARG A 191 -8.50 10.60 -9.80
N MET A 192 -7.45 9.84 -10.13
CA MET A 192 -6.20 9.87 -9.35
C MET A 192 -5.56 11.27 -9.37
N ARG A 193 -5.53 11.95 -10.53
CA ARG A 193 -5.01 13.33 -10.64
C ARG A 193 -5.71 14.33 -9.70
N ARG A 194 -7.01 14.17 -9.48
CA ARG A 194 -7.81 15.09 -8.65
C ARG A 194 -7.76 14.75 -7.17
N GLY A 195 -7.60 13.47 -6.81
CA GLY A 195 -7.88 12.99 -5.46
C GLY A 195 -6.75 12.23 -4.79
N ALA A 196 -5.61 12.02 -5.46
CA ALA A 196 -4.53 11.18 -4.94
C ALA A 196 -3.17 11.89 -4.85
N VAL A 197 -2.46 11.61 -3.75
CA VAL A 197 -1.07 12.01 -3.52
C VAL A 197 -0.22 10.81 -3.15
N ASN A 198 0.97 10.72 -3.73
CA ASN A 198 2.00 9.74 -3.40
C ASN A 198 3.22 10.46 -2.82
N TYR A 199 3.51 10.21 -1.55
CA TYR A 199 4.69 10.72 -0.86
C TYR A 199 5.85 9.76 -1.11
N VAL A 200 6.85 10.23 -1.87
CA VAL A 200 7.95 9.39 -2.35
C VAL A 200 9.25 9.87 -1.72
N VAL A 201 9.95 9.01 -0.99
CA VAL A 201 11.32 9.31 -0.54
C VAL A 201 12.19 9.52 -1.78
N ALA A 202 12.96 10.62 -1.85
CA ALA A 202 13.60 11.05 -3.09
C ALA A 202 14.56 10.02 -3.73
N GLY A 203 15.14 9.15 -2.91
CA GLY A 203 16.01 8.05 -3.32
C GLY A 203 15.30 6.70 -3.51
N ASP A 204 13.98 6.64 -3.35
CA ASP A 204 13.24 5.38 -3.43
C ASP A 204 13.10 4.90 -4.88
N PRO A 205 13.64 3.71 -5.21
CA PRO A 205 13.50 3.17 -6.56
C PRO A 205 12.08 2.71 -6.85
N VAL A 206 11.31 2.25 -5.86
CA VAL A 206 9.97 1.66 -6.09
C VAL A 206 8.94 2.74 -6.45
N GLY A 207 8.90 3.84 -5.71
CA GLY A 207 8.08 5.02 -5.99
C GLY A 207 8.49 5.81 -7.24
N ALA A 208 9.58 5.38 -7.91
CA ALA A 208 9.99 5.87 -9.22
C ALA A 208 9.57 4.94 -10.37
N LEU A 209 9.09 3.72 -10.09
CA LEU A 209 8.74 2.74 -11.12
C LEU A 209 7.45 3.12 -11.86
N LEU A 210 7.47 3.00 -13.18
CA LEU A 210 6.31 2.99 -14.05
C LEU A 210 5.57 4.33 -14.13
N TYR A 211 4.33 4.32 -14.61
CA TYR A 211 3.55 5.54 -14.83
C TYR A 211 2.75 5.94 -13.58
N HIS A 212 2.88 7.22 -13.20
CA HIS A 212 2.20 7.82 -12.05
C HIS A 212 1.24 8.92 -12.50
N PRO A 213 -0.09 8.68 -12.54
CA PRO A 213 -1.06 9.72 -12.85
C PRO A 213 -1.32 10.66 -11.67
N GLU A 214 -1.10 10.22 -10.43
CA GLU A 214 -1.34 10.97 -9.21
C GLU A 214 -0.30 12.08 -8.96
N ILE A 215 -0.59 12.97 -8.00
CA ILE A 215 0.38 13.98 -7.57
C ILE A 215 1.51 13.28 -6.79
N ARG A 216 2.76 13.51 -7.17
CA ARG A 216 3.93 13.04 -6.40
C ARG A 216 4.60 14.17 -5.63
N VAL A 217 4.83 13.93 -4.34
CA VAL A 217 5.60 14.84 -3.47
C VAL A 217 6.85 14.10 -3.02
N TYR A 218 8.02 14.63 -3.39
CA TYR A 218 9.30 14.04 -3.05
C TYR A 218 9.76 14.47 -1.66
N ILE A 219 10.18 13.52 -0.85
CA ILE A 219 10.47 13.68 0.59
C ILE A 219 11.95 13.46 0.84
N ARG A 220 12.52 14.27 1.74
CA ARG A 220 13.89 14.08 2.22
C ARG A 220 14.01 12.75 2.95
N GLN A 221 15.05 12.00 2.59
CA GLN A 221 15.37 10.75 3.25
C GLN A 221 16.07 11.00 4.59
N VAL A 222 15.72 10.22 5.62
CA VAL A 222 16.52 10.11 6.84
C VAL A 222 17.86 9.45 6.51
N PRO A 223 19.02 10.09 6.76
CA PRO A 223 20.32 9.53 6.39
C PRO A 223 20.55 8.12 6.96
N GLY A 224 21.14 7.22 6.16
CA GLY A 224 21.49 5.86 6.58
C GLY A 224 20.34 4.85 6.58
N THR A 225 19.11 5.26 6.26
CA THR A 225 17.95 4.36 6.13
C THR A 225 17.85 3.72 4.75
N ASN A 226 17.11 2.62 4.61
CA ASN A 226 16.70 2.14 3.29
C ASN A 226 15.62 3.08 2.73
N PRO A 227 15.79 3.71 1.55
CA PRO A 227 14.83 4.70 1.04
C PRO A 227 13.41 4.16 0.82
N HIS A 228 13.26 2.84 0.66
CA HIS A 228 11.96 2.19 0.52
C HIS A 228 11.30 1.84 1.85
N ALA A 229 11.97 2.04 2.99
CA ALA A 229 11.40 1.69 4.29
C ALA A 229 10.56 2.84 4.88
N PRO A 230 9.51 2.57 5.67
CA PRO A 230 8.72 3.62 6.34
C PRO A 230 9.56 4.56 7.22
N ASN A 231 10.63 4.07 7.86
CA ASN A 231 11.50 4.92 8.68
C ASN A 231 12.41 5.87 7.89
N ALA A 232 12.37 5.84 6.56
CA ALA A 232 13.15 6.72 5.70
C ALA A 232 12.53 8.10 5.49
N TYR A 233 11.25 8.27 5.83
CA TYR A 233 10.56 9.54 5.68
C TYR A 233 11.01 10.55 6.73
N THR A 234 11.39 11.75 6.29
CA THR A 234 11.60 12.88 7.21
C THR A 234 10.31 13.67 7.36
N PHE A 235 9.83 13.82 8.59
CA PHE A 235 8.72 14.70 8.95
C PHE A 235 9.22 15.89 9.79
N ASN A 236 8.49 17.00 9.77
CA ASN A 236 8.68 18.10 10.71
C ASN A 236 7.96 17.81 12.04
N ALA A 237 8.03 18.73 13.01
CA ALA A 237 7.44 18.55 14.33
C ALA A 237 5.91 18.38 14.31
N GLU A 238 5.24 18.87 13.27
CA GLU A 238 3.80 18.74 13.08
C GLU A 238 3.38 17.48 12.29
N GLY A 239 4.35 16.61 11.95
CA GLY A 239 4.13 15.36 11.20
C GLY A 239 3.88 15.55 9.70
N TRP A 240 4.30 16.69 9.14
CA TRP A 240 4.26 16.97 7.71
C TRP A 240 5.61 16.65 7.03
N PRO A 241 5.59 16.09 5.79
CA PRO A 241 6.81 15.68 5.12
C PRO A 241 7.73 16.85 4.80
N VAL A 242 9.03 16.69 5.10
CA VAL A 242 10.07 17.64 4.67
C VAL A 242 10.38 17.39 3.20
N ARG A 243 10.03 18.35 2.35
CA ARG A 243 10.17 18.20 0.89
C ARG A 243 11.63 18.10 0.46
N ALA A 244 11.84 17.35 -0.61
CA ALA A 244 13.09 17.26 -1.36
C ALA A 244 12.81 17.41 -2.85
N HIS A 245 13.88 17.55 -3.63
CA HIS A 245 13.79 17.52 -5.09
C HIS A 245 13.78 16.08 -5.60
N ARG A 246 13.10 15.88 -6.72
CA ARG A 246 13.19 14.64 -7.47
C ARG A 246 14.63 14.42 -7.95
N THR A 247 15.14 13.21 -7.79
CA THR A 247 16.51 12.85 -8.21
C THR A 247 16.57 12.49 -9.69
N LEU A 248 17.74 12.64 -10.33
CA LEU A 248 17.98 12.16 -11.69
C LEU A 248 17.84 10.63 -11.80
N ALA A 249 18.26 9.90 -10.75
CA ALA A 249 18.07 8.46 -10.67
C ALA A 249 16.58 8.08 -10.74
N SER A 250 15.71 8.77 -9.98
CA SER A 250 14.26 8.56 -10.05
C SER A 250 13.68 8.84 -11.45
N ILE A 251 14.19 9.85 -12.17
CA ILE A 251 13.77 10.12 -13.56
C ILE A 251 14.20 8.98 -14.49
N GLY A 252 15.45 8.53 -14.37
CA GLY A 252 15.99 7.42 -15.17
C GLY A 252 15.25 6.10 -14.94
N ILE A 253 14.96 5.76 -13.68
CA ILE A 253 14.19 4.56 -13.30
C ILE A 253 12.78 4.61 -13.91
N GLU A 254 12.11 5.76 -13.82
CA GLU A 254 10.77 5.91 -14.43
C GLU A 254 10.82 5.73 -15.94
N ALA A 255 11.76 6.41 -16.62
CA ALA A 255 11.89 6.33 -18.07
C ALA A 255 12.20 4.90 -18.54
N LEU A 256 13.15 4.23 -17.88
CA LEU A 256 13.54 2.86 -18.20
C LEU A 256 12.39 1.87 -17.97
N SER A 257 11.73 1.93 -16.81
CA SER A 257 10.62 1.04 -16.50
C SER A 257 9.44 1.21 -17.48
N ARG A 258 9.12 2.44 -17.88
CA ARG A 258 8.09 2.71 -18.90
C ARG A 258 8.49 2.21 -20.28
N LEU A 259 9.77 2.35 -20.67
CA LEU A 259 10.29 1.81 -21.92
C LEU A 259 10.18 0.28 -21.93
N LEU A 260 10.56 -0.40 -20.84
CA LEU A 260 10.46 -1.85 -20.74
C LEU A 260 9.03 -2.36 -20.90
N VAL A 261 8.05 -1.68 -20.28
CA VAL A 261 6.63 -2.00 -20.47
C VAL A 261 6.19 -1.78 -21.92
N SER A 262 6.60 -0.66 -22.54
CA SER A 262 6.25 -0.39 -23.94
C SER A 262 6.88 -1.39 -24.92
N LEU A 263 8.12 -1.83 -24.67
CA LEU A 263 8.78 -2.86 -25.48
C LEU A 263 8.11 -4.23 -25.34
N ASN A 264 7.55 -4.54 -24.16
CA ASN A 264 6.72 -5.73 -23.97
C ASN A 264 5.46 -5.72 -24.86
N GLU A 265 4.97 -4.55 -25.22
CA GLU A 265 3.76 -4.38 -26.03
C GLU A 265 4.04 -4.42 -27.54
N SER A 266 5.29 -4.21 -27.95
CA SER A 266 5.70 -4.32 -29.34
C SER A 266 5.82 -5.78 -29.80
N ASP A 267 5.30 -6.10 -30.98
CA ASP A 267 5.43 -7.43 -31.56
C ASP A 267 6.91 -7.75 -31.85
N GLY A 268 7.45 -8.73 -31.13
CA GLY A 268 8.87 -9.03 -31.24
C GLY A 268 9.40 -10.08 -30.27
N PHE A 269 10.71 -10.27 -30.30
CA PHE A 269 11.44 -11.19 -29.43
C PHE A 269 11.25 -10.85 -27.94
N VAL A 270 11.22 -9.56 -27.59
CA VAL A 270 11.05 -9.07 -26.21
C VAL A 270 9.70 -9.50 -25.63
N ARG A 271 8.60 -9.32 -26.37
CA ARG A 271 7.27 -9.81 -25.98
C ARG A 271 7.25 -11.32 -25.76
N ARG A 272 7.88 -12.11 -26.65
CA ARG A 272 7.94 -13.58 -26.50
C ARG A 272 8.76 -14.01 -25.28
N ALA A 273 9.89 -13.35 -25.03
CA ALA A 273 10.74 -13.61 -23.87
C ALA A 273 10.03 -13.27 -22.56
N LEU A 274 9.34 -12.12 -22.49
CA LEU A 274 8.55 -11.71 -21.33
C LEU A 274 7.31 -12.59 -21.15
N GLN A 275 6.61 -12.96 -22.22
CA GLN A 275 5.46 -13.86 -22.14
C GLN A 275 5.88 -15.26 -21.68
N PHE A 276 7.05 -15.75 -22.10
CA PHE A 276 7.65 -16.96 -21.54
C PHE A 276 7.97 -16.78 -20.04
N LEU A 277 8.58 -15.66 -19.65
CA LEU A 277 8.88 -15.37 -18.25
C LEU A 277 7.59 -15.32 -17.40
N THR A 278 6.56 -14.61 -17.85
CA THR A 278 5.31 -14.46 -17.08
C THR A 278 4.50 -15.75 -17.04
N THR A 279 4.37 -16.48 -18.14
CA THR A 279 3.52 -17.69 -18.19
C THR A 279 4.23 -18.96 -17.70
N ARG A 280 5.53 -19.12 -17.97
CA ARG A 280 6.28 -20.35 -17.66
C ARG A 280 7.12 -20.24 -16.41
N VAL A 281 7.76 -19.10 -16.16
CA VAL A 281 8.69 -18.92 -15.02
C VAL A 281 7.95 -18.40 -13.79
N LEU A 282 7.34 -17.22 -13.90
CA LEU A 282 6.66 -16.54 -12.80
C LEU A 282 5.25 -17.08 -12.55
N ARG A 283 4.62 -17.68 -13.57
CA ARG A 283 3.21 -18.14 -13.55
C ARG A 283 2.28 -17.03 -13.06
N CYS A 284 2.36 -15.87 -13.72
CA CYS A 284 1.46 -14.75 -13.47
C CYS A 284 0.00 -15.21 -13.65
N PRO A 285 -0.88 -14.93 -12.67
CA PRO A 285 -2.29 -15.24 -12.79
C PRO A 285 -2.94 -14.42 -13.92
N ASN A 286 -3.93 -15.00 -14.59
CA ASN A 286 -4.79 -14.25 -15.50
C ASN A 286 -5.71 -13.40 -14.64
N VAL A 287 -5.44 -12.09 -14.54
CA VAL A 287 -6.31 -11.16 -13.83
C VAL A 287 -7.40 -10.71 -14.82
N PRO A 288 -8.69 -10.96 -14.55
CA PRO A 288 -9.76 -10.36 -15.35
C PRO A 288 -9.74 -8.84 -15.13
N ALA A 289 -9.89 -8.09 -16.23
CA ALA A 289 -9.91 -6.62 -16.25
C ALA A 289 -11.12 -6.03 -15.52
#